data_AF-A0A6J1W1V7-F1
#
_entry.id   AF-A0A6J1W1V7-F1
#
_cell.length_a   1.000
_cell.length_b   1.000
_cell.length_c   1.000
_cell.angle_alpha   90.00
_cell.angle_beta   90.00
_cell.angle_gamma   90.00
#
_symmetry.space_group_name_H-M   'P 1'
#
loop_
_entity.id
_entity.type
_entity.pdbx_description
1 polymer ?
#
loop_
_entity_poly.entity_id
_entity_poly.type
_entity_poly.pdbx_seq_one_letter_code
_entity_poly.pdbx_strand_id
1 'polypeptide(L)'
;METHICRLDGFYPREIDAFWTRDGEVWQKKTLHAPVAPNADGTYHYWLSIRIDPKERSRYRCHVEHNGLQEPLDLDLEGERLQGGEGWALWQAGRWWERNLAPGVSRCEHT
;
A
#
# COMPACT_ATOMS: atom_id res chain seq x y z
N MET A 1 -14.58 8.92 -15.64
CA MET A 1 -13.65 9.21 -14.53
C MET A 1 -14.01 8.28 -13.40
N GLU A 2 -13.02 7.62 -12.82
CA GLU A 2 -13.18 6.65 -11.74
C GLU A 2 -12.31 7.04 -10.56
N THR A 3 -12.75 6.71 -9.35
CA THR A 3 -11.94 6.97 -8.15
C THR A 3 -11.23 5.70 -7.76
N HIS A 4 -9.92 5.78 -7.57
CA HIS A 4 -9.11 4.71 -7.01
C HIS A 4 -8.58 5.11 -5.66
N ILE A 5 -8.60 4.17 -4.71
CA ILE A 5 -8.20 4.38 -3.32
C ILE A 5 -7.07 3.39 -3.03
N CYS A 6 -5.94 3.89 -2.54
CA CYS A 6 -4.87 3.09 -1.96
C CYS A 6 -5.00 3.14 -0.45
N ARG A 7 -5.30 1.99 0.17
CA ARG A 7 -5.50 1.83 1.60
C ARG A 7 -4.29 1.12 2.20
N LEU A 8 -3.76 1.70 3.27
CA LEU A 8 -2.62 1.19 4.04
C LEU A 8 -3.12 0.94 5.47
N ASP A 9 -2.96 -0.26 5.98
CA ASP A 9 -3.46 -0.64 7.31
C ASP A 9 -2.45 -1.55 8.01
N GLY A 10 -2.48 -1.55 9.34
CA GLY A 10 -1.59 -2.40 10.15
C GLY A 10 -0.12 -1.96 10.17
N PHE A 11 0.22 -0.72 9.78
CA PHE A 11 1.61 -0.28 9.73
C PHE A 11 2.08 0.36 11.06
N TYR A 12 3.36 0.20 11.38
CA TYR A 12 4.04 0.79 12.53
C TYR A 12 5.56 0.89 12.26
N PRO A 13 6.25 2.02 12.54
CA PRO A 13 5.81 3.21 13.29
C PRO A 13 4.86 4.13 12.50
N ARG A 14 4.42 5.24 13.10
CA ARG A 14 3.37 6.14 12.57
C ARG A 14 3.75 6.84 11.27
N GLU A 15 5.04 7.17 11.12
CA GLU A 15 5.56 7.91 9.98
C GLU A 15 5.48 7.05 8.72
N ILE A 16 4.83 7.59 7.68
CA ILE A 16 4.64 6.93 6.39
C ILE A 16 4.66 7.95 5.27
N ASP A 17 5.27 7.57 4.15
CA ASP A 17 5.29 8.35 2.91
C ASP A 17 4.57 7.56 1.82
N ALA A 18 3.42 8.05 1.38
CA ALA A 18 2.62 7.37 0.36
C ALA A 18 2.06 8.35 -0.67
N PHE A 19 2.23 8.03 -1.95
CA PHE A 19 1.87 8.90 -3.06
C PHE A 19 1.53 8.10 -4.31
N TRP A 20 0.82 8.73 -5.25
CA TRP A 20 0.62 8.14 -6.57
C TRP A 20 1.83 8.44 -7.45
N THR A 21 2.20 7.49 -8.30
CA THR A 21 3.07 7.73 -9.45
C THR A 21 2.29 7.61 -10.74
N ARG A 22 2.72 8.31 -11.79
CA ARG A 22 2.23 8.17 -13.16
C ARG A 22 3.44 7.96 -14.07
N ASP A 23 3.54 6.80 -14.71
CA ASP A 23 4.67 6.40 -15.56
C ASP A 23 6.04 6.55 -14.85
N GLY A 24 6.07 6.32 -13.54
CA GLY A 24 7.28 6.43 -12.70
C GLY A 24 7.53 7.82 -12.10
N GLU A 25 6.74 8.84 -12.45
CA GLU A 25 6.86 10.19 -11.88
C GLU A 25 5.84 10.45 -10.78
N VAL A 26 6.21 11.22 -9.75
CA VAL A 26 5.30 11.54 -8.64
C VAL A 26 4.09 12.34 -9.14
N TRP A 27 2.90 11.84 -8.83
CA TRP A 27 1.62 12.45 -9.17
C TRP A 27 1.02 13.18 -7.97
N GLN A 28 1.09 14.51 -8.00
CA GLN A 28 0.57 15.37 -6.93
C GLN A 28 -0.82 15.97 -7.23
N LYS A 29 -1.34 15.82 -8.46
CA LYS A 29 -2.56 16.51 -8.89
C LYS A 29 -3.82 15.81 -8.38
N LYS A 30 -4.70 16.56 -7.71
CA LYS A 30 -6.03 16.10 -7.28
C LYS A 30 -6.00 14.79 -6.46
N THR A 31 -4.90 14.57 -5.74
CA THR A 31 -4.80 13.48 -4.76
C THR A 31 -5.48 13.92 -3.47
N LEU A 32 -6.37 13.08 -2.94
CA LEU A 32 -6.95 13.26 -1.61
C LEU A 32 -6.20 12.36 -0.64
N HIS A 33 -5.88 12.89 0.54
CA HIS A 33 -5.17 12.18 1.59
C HIS A 33 -6.00 12.19 2.86
N ALA A 34 -6.13 11.03 3.50
CA ALA A 34 -6.66 10.97 4.86
C ALA A 34 -5.60 11.35 5.89
N PRO A 35 -5.99 11.77 7.09
CA PRO A 35 -5.08 11.78 8.23
C PRO A 35 -4.64 10.34 8.58
N VAL A 36 -3.38 10.18 8.99
CA VAL A 36 -2.93 8.93 9.62
C VAL A 36 -3.62 8.77 10.97
N ALA A 37 -4.36 7.68 11.15
CA ALA A 37 -5.17 7.41 12.33
C ALA A 37 -4.77 6.09 13.02
N PRO A 38 -4.90 5.99 14.36
CA PRO A 38 -4.52 4.79 15.10
C PRO A 38 -5.58 3.69 14.99
N ASN A 39 -5.12 2.44 15.03
CA ASN A 39 -5.92 1.23 15.21
C ASN A 39 -5.99 0.83 16.70
N ALA A 40 -6.95 -0.02 17.04
CA ALA A 40 -7.12 -0.51 18.41
C ALA A 40 -6.01 -1.46 18.88
N ASP A 41 -5.28 -2.08 17.94
CA ASP A 41 -4.17 -3.01 18.20
C ASP A 41 -2.81 -2.31 18.36
N GLY A 42 -2.77 -0.98 18.31
CA GLY A 42 -1.55 -0.18 18.42
C GLY A 42 -0.84 0.10 17.10
N THR A 43 -1.39 -0.32 15.97
CA THR A 43 -0.91 0.04 14.62
C THR A 43 -1.60 1.30 14.08
N TYR A 44 -1.32 1.67 12.83
CA TYR A 44 -1.94 2.82 12.15
C TYR A 44 -2.56 2.43 10.81
N HIS A 45 -3.52 3.24 10.35
CA HIS A 45 -4.09 3.17 9.02
C HIS A 45 -4.10 4.54 8.32
N TYR A 46 -4.11 4.49 6.99
CA TYR A 46 -4.05 5.63 6.09
C TYR A 46 -4.69 5.29 4.75
N TRP A 47 -5.12 6.30 3.99
CA TRP A 47 -5.45 6.11 2.59
C TRP A 47 -5.22 7.37 1.78
N LEU A 48 -4.98 7.17 0.49
CA LEU A 48 -4.97 8.23 -0.51
C LEU A 48 -5.81 7.84 -1.73
N SER A 49 -6.37 8.82 -2.44
CA SER A 49 -7.20 8.56 -3.61
C SER A 49 -6.96 9.53 -4.76
N ILE A 50 -7.16 9.04 -5.98
CA ILE A 50 -7.10 9.81 -7.23
C ILE A 50 -8.34 9.56 -8.08
N ARG A 51 -8.64 10.52 -8.95
CA ARG A 51 -9.66 10.38 -10.00
C ARG A 51 -9.00 10.39 -11.37
N ILE A 52 -9.13 9.30 -12.12
CA ILE A 52 -8.48 9.13 -13.41
C ILE A 52 -9.45 8.65 -14.49
N ASP A 53 -8.99 8.69 -15.74
CA ASP A 53 -9.66 7.99 -16.83
C ASP A 53 -9.40 6.47 -16.70
N PRO A 54 -10.44 5.61 -16.79
CA PRO A 54 -10.26 4.16 -16.79
C PRO A 54 -9.19 3.67 -17.79
N LYS A 55 -9.03 4.35 -18.93
CA LYS A 55 -8.03 4.02 -19.97
C LYS A 55 -6.59 4.27 -19.53
N GLU A 56 -6.37 5.08 -18.49
CA GLU A 56 -5.05 5.40 -17.97
C GLU A 56 -4.66 4.55 -16.75
N ARG A 57 -5.49 3.61 -16.28
CA ARG A 57 -5.24 2.84 -15.04
C ARG A 57 -3.83 2.25 -14.95
N SER A 58 -3.34 1.64 -16.02
CA SER A 58 -2.02 0.99 -16.07
C SER A 58 -0.83 1.96 -15.92
N ARG A 59 -1.07 3.26 -16.06
CA ARG A 59 -0.04 4.31 -15.91
C ARG A 59 0.17 4.69 -14.45
N TYR A 60 -0.78 4.38 -13.57
CA TYR A 60 -0.74 4.81 -12.18
C TYR A 60 -0.40 3.66 -11.23
N ARG A 61 0.42 3.97 -10.23
CA ARG A 61 0.72 3.07 -9.10
C ARG A 61 0.66 3.83 -7.79
N CYS A 62 0.27 3.15 -6.72
CA CYS A 62 0.43 3.67 -5.37
C CYS A 62 1.80 3.26 -4.85
N HIS A 63 2.66 4.24 -4.60
CA HIS A 63 4.00 4.05 -4.06
C HIS A 63 3.98 4.31 -2.55
N VAL A 64 4.60 3.40 -1.79
CA VAL A 64 4.62 3.44 -0.32
C VAL A 64 6.03 3.23 0.17
N GLU A 65 6.55 4.21 0.91
CA GLU A 65 7.77 4.15 1.68
C GLU A 65 7.43 4.13 3.17
N HIS A 66 8.01 3.18 3.90
CA HIS A 66 7.75 3.01 5.31
C HIS A 66 8.90 2.26 5.98
N ASN A 67 9.28 2.65 7.20
CA ASN A 67 10.41 2.02 7.93
C ASN A 67 10.19 0.54 8.25
N GLY A 68 8.95 0.07 8.21
CA GLY A 68 8.60 -1.33 8.36
C GLY A 68 8.88 -2.17 7.11
N LEU A 69 9.01 -1.55 5.95
CA LEU A 69 9.26 -2.23 4.69
C LEU A 69 10.77 -2.37 4.44
N GLN A 70 11.17 -3.53 3.94
CA GLN A 70 12.56 -3.74 3.49
C GLN A 70 12.84 -2.98 2.18
N GLU A 71 11.83 -2.82 1.34
CA GLU A 71 11.88 -2.11 0.06
C GLU A 71 10.56 -1.35 -0.16
N PRO A 72 10.56 -0.24 -0.91
CA PRO A 72 9.35 0.47 -1.24
C PRO A 72 8.33 -0.42 -1.97
N LEU A 73 7.05 -0.18 -1.73
CA LEU A 73 5.97 -0.96 -2.32
C LEU A 73 5.25 -0.16 -3.39
N ASP A 74 5.20 -0.72 -4.61
CA ASP A 74 4.42 -0.20 -5.73
C ASP A 74 3.20 -1.08 -6.00
N LEU A 75 2.00 -0.54 -5.80
CA LEU A 75 0.73 -1.23 -6.06
C LEU A 75 0.11 -0.76 -7.36
N ASP A 76 -0.13 -1.70 -8.27
CA ASP A 76 -0.91 -1.45 -9.48
C ASP A 76 -2.40 -1.32 -9.16
N LEU A 77 -3.11 -0.51 -9.96
CA LEU A 77 -4.55 -0.27 -9.79
C LEU A 77 -5.46 -1.46 -10.12
N GLU A 78 -4.94 -2.47 -10.83
CA GLU A 78 -5.71 -3.63 -11.32
C GLU A 78 -5.84 -4.78 -10.29
N GLY A 79 -5.24 -4.64 -9.10
CA GLY A 79 -5.37 -5.60 -8.00
C GLY A 79 -4.22 -6.59 -7.90
N GLU A 80 -3.64 -6.65 -6.69
CA GLU A 80 -2.75 -7.67 -6.13
C GLU A 80 -1.63 -8.23 -7.03
N ARG A 81 -0.49 -7.53 -7.06
CA ARG A 81 0.79 -8.23 -7.19
C ARG A 81 1.49 -8.23 -5.83
N LEU A 82 1.15 -9.22 -5.02
CA LEU A 82 1.96 -9.65 -3.88
C LEU A 82 3.38 -9.91 -4.40
N GLN A 83 4.34 -9.03 -4.09
CA GLN A 83 5.74 -9.46 -3.99
C GLN A 83 5.90 -10.18 -2.66
N GLY A 84 5.36 -11.40 -2.60
CA GLY A 84 5.71 -12.41 -1.61
C GLY A 84 6.62 -13.42 -2.31
N GLY A 85 7.92 -13.29 -2.12
CA GLY A 85 8.91 -14.29 -2.53
C GLY A 85 8.61 -15.67 -1.96
N GLU A 86 9.24 -16.69 -2.55
CA GLU A 86 8.81 -18.07 -2.45
C GLU A 86 8.80 -18.68 -1.03
N GLY A 87 7.66 -19.21 -0.52
CA GLY A 87 7.65 -19.79 0.83
C GLY A 87 6.36 -20.40 1.44
N TRP A 88 5.45 -21.01 0.67
CA TRP A 88 4.18 -21.61 1.15
C TRP A 88 4.35 -22.94 1.91
N ALA A 89 5.59 -23.45 2.05
CA ALA A 89 5.87 -24.82 2.48
C ALA A 89 6.44 -25.00 3.90
N LEU A 90 6.28 -24.05 4.83
CA LEU A 90 6.78 -24.19 6.21
C LEU A 90 5.81 -23.70 7.31
N TRP A 91 4.54 -24.06 7.19
CA TRP A 91 3.46 -23.72 8.14
C TRP A 91 3.56 -24.36 9.55
N GLN A 92 4.66 -25.05 9.89
CA GLN A 92 4.74 -25.83 11.14
C GLN A 92 5.89 -25.46 12.10
N ALA A 93 6.70 -24.44 11.82
CA ALA A 93 7.96 -24.23 12.57
C ALA A 93 8.13 -22.85 13.23
N GLY A 94 7.06 -22.28 13.81
CA GLY A 94 7.09 -21.48 15.04
C GLY A 94 8.17 -20.41 15.30
N ARG A 95 8.83 -19.81 14.30
CA ARG A 95 9.84 -18.75 14.51
C ARG A 95 10.02 -17.84 13.27
N TRP A 96 9.06 -16.94 13.01
CA TRP A 96 9.20 -15.93 11.94
C TRP A 96 8.61 -14.54 12.25
N TRP A 97 7.98 -14.32 13.42
CA TRP A 97 7.27 -13.07 13.71
C TRP A 97 8.19 -11.85 13.98
N GLU A 98 9.51 -12.01 14.03
CA GLU A 98 10.46 -10.93 14.31
C GLU A 98 11.04 -10.23 13.06
N ARG A 99 10.77 -10.73 11.83
CA ARG A 99 11.39 -10.17 10.60
C ARG A 99 10.45 -9.90 9.41
N ASN A 100 9.18 -10.29 9.48
CA ASN A 100 8.21 -9.98 8.45
C ASN A 100 6.99 -9.35 9.12
N LEU A 101 6.74 -8.08 8.82
CA LEU A 101 5.51 -7.41 9.20
C LEU A 101 4.29 -8.15 8.64
N ALA A 102 3.23 -8.08 9.44
CA ALA A 102 1.99 -8.85 9.37
C ALA A 102 1.24 -8.77 8.02
N PRO A 103 0.37 -9.74 7.71
CA PRO A 103 -0.37 -9.80 6.45
C PRO A 103 -1.43 -8.69 6.39
N GLY A 104 -1.40 -7.85 5.35
CA GLY A 104 -2.44 -6.83 5.09
C GLY A 104 -1.96 -5.43 4.68
N VAL A 105 -0.68 -5.26 4.38
CA VAL A 105 0.03 -3.96 4.42
C VAL A 105 -0.50 -2.89 3.46
N SER A 106 -1.13 -3.25 2.34
CA SER A 106 -1.77 -2.26 1.48
C SER A 106 -2.66 -2.88 0.40
N ARG A 107 -3.69 -2.15 -0.05
CA ARG A 107 -4.59 -2.56 -1.13
C ARG A 107 -5.05 -1.37 -1.95
N CYS A 108 -5.17 -1.58 -3.27
CA CYS A 108 -5.90 -0.67 -4.14
C CYS A 108 -7.34 -1.15 -4.37
N GLU A 109 -8.31 -0.26 -4.18
CA GLU A 109 -9.73 -0.48 -4.40
C GLU A 109 -10.24 0.55 -5.41
N HIS A 110 -11.27 0.21 -6.20
CA HIS A 110 -11.92 1.14 -7.13
C HIS A 110 -13.42 1.26 -6.78
N THR A 111 -13.97 2.46 -6.93
CA THR A 111 -15.39 2.77 -6.66
C THR A 111 -16.09 3.33 -7.89
#